data_AF-A0A5S9QU23-F1
#
_entry.id   AF-A0A5S9QU23-F1
#
_cell.length_a   1.000
_cell.length_b   1.000
_cell.length_c   1.000
_cell.angle_alpha   90.00
_cell.angle_beta   90.00
_cell.angle_gamma   90.00
#
_symmetry.space_group_name_H-M   'P 1'
#
loop_
_entity.id
_entity.type
_entity.pdbx_description
1 polymer ?
#
loop_
_entity_poly.entity_id
_entity_poly.type
_entity_poly.pdbx_seq_one_letter_code
_entity_poly.pdbx_strand_id
1 'polypeptide(L)'
;MNRTIPEIARVVLGVEKLPKHLVAPLNTIFTKTFNTAQKGPYSSFIVRNDRDTGWVMSTEYENLVFNALILMYLMPKPSDARDIIVKKIRNEPVERHLAILKNRVVNNFPLFFCFGIVEENIASIISALTNSEFNITVSRLPIPFKRDTLEPITWDLEQFDWAGLSRDYHCALSDFYAGSLDVARDSLIAMQTKTPMRLPIVDDLLARIARDMHEAEEVFHYLNANL
;
A
#
# COMPACT_ATOMS: atom_id res chain seq x y z
N MET A 1 -22.96 -7.20 10.70
CA MET A 1 -23.19 -8.10 9.55
C MET A 1 -21.89 -8.88 9.34
N ASN A 2 -21.94 -10.17 9.02
CA ASN A 2 -20.72 -10.94 8.76
C ASN A 2 -20.44 -10.97 7.26
N ARG A 3 -19.16 -10.91 6.89
CA ARG A 3 -18.67 -11.00 5.52
C ARG A 3 -17.41 -11.84 5.48
N THR A 4 -17.11 -12.44 4.34
CA THR A 4 -15.81 -13.11 4.16
C THR A 4 -14.67 -12.08 4.25
N ILE A 5 -13.48 -12.50 4.69
CA ILE A 5 -12.31 -11.61 4.75
C ILE A 5 -12.03 -10.94 3.38
N PRO A 6 -12.09 -11.67 2.24
CA PRO A 6 -11.91 -11.05 0.92
C PRO A 6 -12.96 -9.99 0.59
N GLU A 7 -14.22 -10.16 1.01
CA GLU A 7 -15.27 -9.15 0.78
C GLU A 7 -15.03 -7.88 1.57
N ILE A 8 -14.56 -7.99 2.82
CA ILE A 8 -14.19 -6.82 3.62
C ILE A 8 -13.01 -6.11 2.96
N ALA A 9 -11.96 -6.85 2.59
CA ALA A 9 -10.79 -6.27 1.92
C ALA A 9 -11.14 -5.59 0.59
N ARG A 10 -12.08 -6.17 -0.18
CA ARG A 10 -12.60 -5.59 -1.41
C ARG A 10 -13.25 -4.22 -1.17
N VAL A 11 -14.09 -4.12 -0.14
CA VAL A 11 -14.74 -2.85 0.25
C VAL A 11 -13.72 -1.84 0.73
N VAL A 12 -12.77 -2.26 1.56
CA VAL A 12 -11.67 -1.41 2.06
C VAL A 12 -10.82 -0.84 0.93
N LEU A 13 -10.53 -1.63 -0.11
CA LEU A 13 -9.76 -1.22 -1.28
C LEU A 13 -10.59 -0.49 -2.33
N GLY A 14 -11.92 -0.42 -2.18
CA GLY A 14 -12.81 0.19 -3.18
C GLY A 14 -12.79 -0.50 -4.55
N VAL A 15 -12.49 -1.80 -4.61
CA VAL A 15 -12.38 -2.55 -5.88
C VAL A 15 -13.59 -3.44 -6.14
N GLU A 16 -13.86 -3.76 -7.40
CA GLU A 16 -14.93 -4.71 -7.76
C GLU A 16 -14.51 -6.17 -7.48
N LYS A 17 -13.22 -6.48 -7.63
CA LYS A 17 -12.68 -7.82 -7.40
C LYS A 17 -11.35 -7.74 -6.69
N LEU A 18 -11.22 -8.50 -5.61
CA LEU A 18 -9.97 -8.59 -4.87
C LEU A 18 -8.91 -9.32 -5.73
N PRO A 19 -7.71 -8.77 -5.91
CA PRO A 19 -6.65 -9.46 -6.63
C PRO A 19 -6.32 -10.81 -6.00
N LYS A 20 -6.17 -11.85 -6.84
CA LYS A 20 -6.04 -13.25 -6.40
C LYS A 20 -4.86 -13.45 -5.45
N HIS A 21 -3.75 -12.74 -5.68
CA HIS A 21 -2.57 -12.86 -4.84
C HIS A 21 -2.79 -12.28 -3.43
N LEU A 22 -3.75 -11.37 -3.21
CA LEU A 22 -4.13 -10.85 -1.88
C LEU A 22 -4.93 -11.86 -1.05
N VAL A 23 -5.70 -12.74 -1.70
CA VAL A 23 -6.67 -13.63 -1.04
C VAL A 23 -6.00 -14.58 -0.05
N ALA A 24 -5.00 -15.35 -0.50
CA ALA A 24 -4.38 -16.38 0.34
C ALA A 24 -3.57 -15.78 1.51
N PRO A 25 -2.75 -14.72 1.31
CA PRO A 25 -2.05 -14.06 2.40
C PRO A 25 -2.99 -13.42 3.44
N LEU A 26 -4.06 -12.74 3.00
CA LEU A 26 -5.06 -12.17 3.93
C LEU A 26 -5.74 -13.27 4.76
N ASN A 27 -6.20 -14.33 4.11
CA ASN A 27 -6.77 -15.48 4.83
C ASN A 27 -5.75 -16.05 5.81
N THR A 28 -4.48 -16.20 5.41
CA THR A 28 -3.41 -16.74 6.27
C THR A 28 -3.17 -15.88 7.50
N ILE A 29 -3.23 -14.55 7.38
CA ILE A 29 -3.09 -13.62 8.51
C ILE A 29 -4.16 -13.92 9.57
N PHE A 30 -5.40 -14.14 9.14
CA PHE A 30 -6.52 -14.27 10.07
C PHE A 30 -6.87 -15.70 10.47
N THR A 31 -6.54 -16.74 9.68
CA THR A 31 -7.05 -18.10 9.93
C THR A 31 -5.99 -19.09 10.39
N LYS A 32 -4.69 -18.77 10.27
CA LYS A 32 -3.61 -19.69 10.65
C LYS A 32 -3.40 -19.73 12.17
N THR A 33 -3.44 -20.94 12.75
CA THR A 33 -3.24 -21.17 14.20
C THR A 33 -1.82 -20.80 14.65
N PHE A 34 -1.71 -20.18 15.84
CA PHE A 34 -0.44 -19.92 16.50
C PHE A 34 -0.13 -21.09 17.45
N ASN A 35 0.74 -22.00 16.98
CA ASN A 35 1.26 -23.14 17.75
C ASN A 35 0.27 -24.29 18.04
N THR A 36 0.76 -25.54 18.00
CA THR A 36 -0.04 -26.78 18.09
C THR A 36 -0.68 -27.01 19.46
N ALA A 37 -0.23 -26.32 20.51
CA ALA A 37 -0.74 -26.44 21.87
C ALA A 37 -1.98 -25.57 22.15
N GLN A 38 -2.23 -24.52 21.36
CA GLN A 38 -3.45 -23.70 21.47
C GLN A 38 -4.46 -24.15 20.41
N LYS A 39 -5.53 -24.82 20.86
CA LYS A 39 -6.63 -25.28 19.99
C LYS A 39 -7.48 -24.09 19.55
N GLY A 40 -7.08 -23.45 18.46
CA GLY A 40 -7.90 -22.49 17.73
C GLY A 40 -7.06 -21.33 17.18
N PRO A 41 -7.42 -20.78 16.00
CA PRO A 41 -6.85 -19.51 15.60
C PRO A 41 -7.25 -18.47 16.64
N TYR A 42 -6.34 -17.54 16.98
CA TYR A 42 -6.64 -16.40 17.87
C TYR A 42 -7.88 -15.60 17.37
N SER A 43 -8.20 -15.80 16.10
CA SER A 43 -9.38 -15.34 15.41
C SER A 43 -10.69 -15.97 15.85
N SER A 44 -10.81 -16.95 16.75
CA SER A 44 -12.14 -17.51 17.05
C SER A 44 -13.16 -16.46 17.55
N PHE A 45 -12.67 -15.36 18.14
CA PHE A 45 -13.48 -14.19 18.52
C PHE A 45 -13.73 -13.18 17.39
N ILE A 46 -12.90 -13.17 16.35
CA ILE A 46 -12.92 -12.16 15.27
C ILE A 46 -13.44 -12.75 13.95
N VAL A 47 -13.11 -14.01 13.69
CA VAL A 47 -13.37 -14.79 12.48
C VAL A 47 -13.97 -16.14 12.85
N ARG A 48 -15.14 -16.41 12.29
CA ARG A 48 -15.90 -17.64 12.45
C ARG A 48 -15.81 -18.47 11.17
N ASN A 49 -15.73 -19.79 11.30
CA ASN A 49 -15.93 -20.68 10.17
C ASN A 49 -17.42 -20.90 9.99
N ASP A 50 -17.95 -20.46 8.86
CA ASP A 50 -19.28 -20.74 8.37
C ASP A 50 -19.20 -21.88 7.36
N ARG A 51 -20.08 -22.88 7.49
CA ARG A 51 -19.99 -24.13 6.71
C ARG A 51 -20.17 -23.91 5.21
N ASP A 52 -20.94 -22.87 4.83
CA ASP A 52 -21.32 -22.63 3.44
C ASP A 52 -20.43 -21.56 2.79
N THR A 53 -20.00 -20.56 3.59
CA THR A 53 -19.27 -19.38 3.10
C THR A 53 -17.79 -19.33 3.50
N GLY A 54 -17.33 -20.27 4.33
CA GLY A 54 -15.94 -20.35 4.78
C GLY A 54 -15.64 -19.41 5.95
N TRP A 55 -14.44 -18.82 5.98
CA TRP A 55 -14.04 -17.94 7.08
C TRP A 55 -14.64 -16.53 6.93
N VAL A 56 -15.51 -16.16 7.89
CA VAL A 56 -16.23 -14.88 7.93
C VAL A 56 -15.85 -14.06 9.15
N MET A 57 -15.88 -12.73 9.03
CA MET A 57 -15.54 -11.75 10.06
C MET A 57 -16.67 -10.73 10.19
N SER A 58 -16.89 -10.21 11.40
CA SER A 58 -17.83 -9.10 11.64
C SER A 58 -17.33 -7.82 10.97
N THR A 59 -18.24 -7.05 10.37
CA THR A 59 -17.93 -5.76 9.73
C THR A 59 -17.32 -4.73 10.69
N GLU A 60 -17.48 -4.89 12.01
CA GLU A 60 -16.83 -4.01 13.00
C GLU A 60 -15.30 -4.10 12.98
N TYR A 61 -14.74 -5.20 12.44
CA TYR A 61 -13.30 -5.41 12.28
C TYR A 61 -12.77 -4.96 10.91
N GLU A 62 -13.50 -4.13 10.18
CA GLU A 62 -13.03 -3.56 8.91
C GLU A 62 -11.68 -2.84 9.07
N ASN A 63 -11.50 -2.11 10.19
CA ASN A 63 -10.24 -1.42 10.50
C ASN A 63 -9.07 -2.39 10.70
N LEU A 64 -9.34 -3.59 11.24
CA LEU A 64 -8.33 -4.63 11.37
C LEU A 64 -7.88 -5.15 10.00
N VAL A 65 -8.82 -5.33 9.05
CA VAL A 65 -8.50 -5.73 7.67
C VAL A 65 -7.71 -4.64 6.96
N PHE A 66 -8.10 -3.38 7.12
CA PHE A 66 -7.36 -2.22 6.63
C PHE A 66 -5.92 -2.18 7.17
N ASN A 67 -5.75 -2.35 8.48
CA ASN A 67 -4.44 -2.40 9.12
C ASN A 67 -3.59 -3.56 8.61
N ALA A 68 -4.20 -4.73 8.37
CA ALA A 68 -3.51 -5.86 7.78
C ALA A 68 -2.98 -5.54 6.39
N LEU A 69 -3.80 -4.92 5.53
CA LEU A 69 -3.36 -4.54 4.19
C LEU A 69 -2.19 -3.54 4.23
N ILE A 70 -2.24 -2.54 5.10
CA ILE A 70 -1.10 -1.61 5.30
C ILE A 70 0.16 -2.36 5.75
N LEU A 71 0.04 -3.24 6.73
CA LEU A 71 1.19 -4.00 7.21
C LEU A 71 1.74 -4.94 6.13
N MET A 72 0.90 -5.45 5.24
CA MET A 72 1.37 -6.27 4.11
C MET A 72 2.05 -5.46 3.01
N TYR A 73 1.77 -4.16 2.87
CA TYR A 73 2.56 -3.25 2.03
C TYR A 73 3.96 -3.07 2.59
N LEU A 74 4.04 -2.88 3.90
CA LEU A 74 5.25 -2.43 4.57
C LEU A 74 6.18 -3.58 4.94
N MET A 75 5.64 -4.73 5.33
CA MET A 75 6.41 -5.87 5.83
C MET A 75 6.90 -6.79 4.71
N PRO A 76 8.11 -7.37 4.83
CA PRO A 76 8.68 -8.21 3.77
C PRO A 76 7.89 -9.48 3.55
N LYS A 77 7.22 -9.99 4.60
CA LYS A 77 6.41 -11.20 4.50
C LYS A 77 5.04 -10.97 5.13
N PRO A 78 3.97 -11.57 4.58
CA PRO A 78 2.65 -11.58 5.23
C PRO A 78 2.66 -12.16 6.65
N SER A 79 3.61 -13.06 6.95
CA SER A 79 3.79 -13.59 8.31
C SER A 79 4.19 -12.52 9.32
N ASP A 80 5.00 -11.54 8.93
CA ASP A 80 5.44 -10.48 9.84
C ASP A 80 4.29 -9.51 10.12
N ALA A 81 3.47 -9.19 9.11
CA ALA A 81 2.24 -8.42 9.27
C ALA A 81 1.27 -9.12 10.25
N ARG A 82 1.08 -10.44 10.08
CA ARG A 82 0.29 -11.25 11.01
C ARG A 82 0.83 -11.17 12.43
N ASP A 83 2.13 -11.35 12.62
CA ASP A 83 2.73 -11.41 13.94
C ASP A 83 2.59 -10.08 14.68
N ILE A 84 2.71 -8.93 13.96
CA ILE A 84 2.39 -7.61 14.52
C ILE A 84 0.93 -7.55 14.99
N ILE A 85 -0.02 -7.96 14.15
CA ILE A 85 -1.45 -7.95 14.49
C ILE A 85 -1.71 -8.77 15.75
N VAL A 86 -1.24 -10.02 15.77
CA VAL A 86 -1.47 -10.93 16.91
C VAL A 86 -0.88 -10.34 18.19
N LYS A 87 0.35 -9.84 18.13
CA LYS A 87 1.01 -9.23 19.29
C LYS A 87 0.25 -8.00 19.79
N LYS A 88 -0.19 -7.11 18.89
CA LYS A 88 -0.99 -5.94 19.29
C LYS A 88 -2.32 -6.30 19.91
N ILE A 89 -3.02 -7.34 19.44
CA ILE A 89 -4.26 -7.78 20.10
C ILE A 89 -3.97 -8.43 21.47
N ARG A 90 -2.79 -9.03 21.66
CA ARG A 90 -2.34 -9.60 22.94
C ARG A 90 -1.69 -8.60 23.88
N ASN A 91 -1.62 -7.32 23.49
CA ASN A 91 -0.85 -6.29 24.20
C ASN A 91 0.62 -6.69 24.43
N GLU A 92 1.20 -7.42 23.47
CA GLU A 92 2.59 -7.85 23.48
C GLU A 92 3.49 -6.87 22.70
N PRO A 93 4.77 -6.76 23.08
CA PRO A 93 5.78 -5.95 22.39
C PRO A 93 6.01 -6.35 20.91
N VAL A 94 6.14 -5.35 20.03
CA VAL A 94 6.34 -5.51 18.57
C VAL A 94 7.67 -4.93 18.05
N GLU A 95 8.58 -4.50 18.93
CA GLU A 95 9.79 -3.75 18.60
C GLU A 95 10.70 -4.47 17.62
N ARG A 96 10.80 -5.81 17.72
CA ARG A 96 11.56 -6.62 16.76
C ARG A 96 11.03 -6.47 15.34
N HIS A 97 9.71 -6.49 15.16
CA HIS A 97 9.08 -6.33 13.86
C HIS A 97 9.15 -4.88 13.37
N LEU A 98 9.06 -3.91 14.28
CA LEU A 98 9.29 -2.49 13.94
C LEU A 98 10.73 -2.22 13.51
N ALA A 99 11.72 -2.90 14.09
CA ALA A 99 13.11 -2.81 13.65
C ALA A 99 13.30 -3.37 12.22
N ILE A 100 12.61 -4.46 11.88
CA ILE A 100 12.59 -5.01 10.52
C ILE A 100 11.99 -3.99 9.54
N LEU A 101 10.86 -3.38 9.90
CA LEU A 101 10.24 -2.34 9.09
C LEU A 101 11.21 -1.17 8.85
N LYS A 102 11.78 -0.60 9.92
CA LYS A 102 12.74 0.51 9.83
C LYS A 102 13.91 0.19 8.89
N ASN A 103 14.50 -1.00 9.03
CA ASN A 103 15.61 -1.42 8.19
C ASN A 103 15.18 -1.58 6.72
N ARG A 104 13.96 -2.08 6.48
CA ARG A 104 13.40 -2.17 5.12
C ARG A 104 13.14 -0.81 4.50
N VAL A 105 12.67 0.19 5.26
CA VAL A 105 12.49 1.56 4.74
C VAL A 105 13.79 2.11 4.19
N VAL A 106 14.88 1.92 4.93
CA VAL A 106 16.21 2.37 4.51
C VAL A 106 16.70 1.60 3.29
N ASN A 107 16.63 0.26 3.30
CA ASN A 107 17.24 -0.56 2.24
C ASN A 107 16.40 -0.65 0.95
N ASN A 108 15.09 -0.44 1.05
CA ASN A 108 14.15 -0.57 -0.06
C ASN A 108 13.45 0.76 -0.34
N PHE A 109 14.07 1.90 -0.03
CA PHE A 109 13.50 3.20 -0.34
C PHE A 109 13.05 3.35 -1.82
N PRO A 110 13.81 2.89 -2.84
CA PRO A 110 13.35 2.98 -4.23
C PRO A 110 12.01 2.27 -4.49
N LEU A 111 11.80 1.12 -3.85
CA LEU A 111 10.54 0.38 -3.91
C LEU A 111 9.40 1.23 -3.34
N PHE A 112 9.56 1.72 -2.12
CA PHE A 112 8.55 2.51 -1.43
C PHE A 112 8.24 3.81 -2.15
N PHE A 113 9.26 4.49 -2.64
CA PHE A 113 9.13 5.66 -3.50
C PHE A 113 8.27 5.36 -4.73
N CYS A 114 8.53 4.27 -5.45
CA CYS A 114 7.77 3.90 -6.65
C CYS A 114 6.29 3.60 -6.36
N PHE A 115 5.97 3.11 -5.16
CA PHE A 115 4.59 2.94 -4.70
C PHE A 115 3.95 4.24 -4.17
N GLY A 116 4.68 5.36 -4.14
CA GLY A 116 4.18 6.62 -3.58
C GLY A 116 4.06 6.61 -2.05
N ILE A 117 4.82 5.73 -1.38
CA ILE A 117 4.91 5.68 0.08
C ILE A 117 5.81 6.83 0.57
N VAL A 118 5.37 7.48 1.64
CA VAL A 118 5.97 8.68 2.24
C VAL A 118 6.59 8.30 3.59
N GLU A 119 7.86 8.65 3.79
CA GLU A 119 8.64 8.24 4.96
C GLU A 119 8.04 8.75 6.28
N GLU A 120 7.54 9.99 6.29
CA GLU A 120 6.88 10.62 7.43
C GLU A 120 5.61 9.85 7.86
N ASN A 121 4.90 9.26 6.89
CA ASN A 121 3.73 8.45 7.16
C ASN A 121 4.11 7.09 7.77
N ILE A 122 5.26 6.51 7.36
CA ILE A 122 5.79 5.31 8.00
C ILE A 122 6.18 5.59 9.46
N ALA A 123 6.81 6.75 9.74
CA ALA A 123 7.13 7.14 11.12
C ALA A 123 5.87 7.24 11.99
N SER A 124 4.77 7.77 11.42
CA SER A 124 3.47 7.84 12.09
C SER A 124 2.87 6.45 12.37
N ILE A 125 3.00 5.50 11.43
CA ILE A 125 2.58 4.10 11.62
C ILE A 125 3.39 3.43 12.74
N ILE A 126 4.71 3.63 12.76
CA ILE A 126 5.59 3.09 13.81
C ILE A 126 5.19 3.67 15.18
N SER A 127 4.91 4.97 15.25
CA SER A 127 4.43 5.64 16.47
C SER A 127 3.12 5.04 16.97
N ALA A 128 2.14 4.86 16.07
CA ALA A 128 0.86 4.22 16.40
C ALA A 128 1.05 2.79 16.93
N LEU A 129 1.90 1.99 16.29
CA LEU A 129 2.14 0.60 16.72
C LEU A 129 2.87 0.52 18.07
N THR A 130 3.72 1.49 18.39
CA THR A 130 4.44 1.58 19.67
C THR A 130 3.54 2.08 20.80
N ASN A 131 2.49 2.85 20.49
CA ASN A 131 1.55 3.35 21.49
C ASN A 131 0.74 2.21 22.13
N SER A 132 0.74 2.13 23.46
CA SER A 132 -0.03 1.16 24.24
C SER A 132 -1.54 1.35 24.09
N GLU A 133 -1.98 2.58 23.91
CA GLU A 133 -3.40 2.93 23.77
C GLU A 133 -3.95 2.65 22.36
N PHE A 134 -3.07 2.39 21.38
CA PHE A 134 -3.51 2.09 20.03
C PHE A 134 -4.09 0.68 19.94
N ASN A 135 -5.41 0.60 19.77
CA ASN A 135 -6.12 -0.65 19.54
C ASN A 135 -6.22 -0.96 18.04
N ILE A 136 -5.43 -1.94 17.60
CA ILE A 136 -5.34 -2.36 16.18
C ILE A 136 -6.65 -2.94 15.61
N THR A 137 -7.62 -3.30 16.45
CA THR A 137 -8.90 -3.87 16.00
C THR A 137 -9.94 -2.82 15.65
N VAL A 138 -9.93 -1.68 16.34
CA VAL A 138 -10.93 -0.62 16.20
C VAL A 138 -10.38 0.66 15.59
N SER A 139 -9.06 0.92 15.70
CA SER A 139 -8.42 2.12 15.17
C SER A 139 -7.75 1.83 13.83
N ARG A 140 -7.72 2.81 12.93
CA ARG A 140 -6.96 2.72 11.67
C ARG A 140 -5.52 3.19 11.86
N LEU A 141 -4.59 2.47 11.24
CA LEU A 141 -3.23 2.95 11.04
C LEU A 141 -3.24 4.15 10.08
N PRO A 142 -2.27 5.07 10.18
CA PRO A 142 -2.07 6.09 9.17
C PRO A 142 -1.83 5.47 7.78
N ILE A 143 -2.30 6.13 6.73
CA ILE A 143 -2.09 5.69 5.35
C ILE A 143 -0.63 6.00 4.97
N PRO A 144 0.16 5.03 4.48
CA PRO A 144 1.58 5.26 4.17
C PRO A 144 1.78 6.04 2.86
N PHE A 145 0.75 6.20 2.03
CA PHE A 145 0.82 6.84 0.72
C PHE A 145 0.58 8.36 0.80
N LYS A 146 1.00 9.06 -0.25
CA LYS A 146 0.65 10.48 -0.46
C LYS A 146 -0.84 10.70 -0.75
N ARG A 147 -1.51 9.70 -1.32
CA ARG A 147 -2.95 9.71 -1.60
C ARG A 147 -3.71 9.12 -0.39
N ASP A 148 -4.94 9.60 -0.16
CA ASP A 148 -5.80 9.13 0.94
C ASP A 148 -6.46 7.76 0.68
N THR A 149 -6.01 7.01 -0.33
CA THR A 149 -6.60 5.74 -0.72
C THR A 149 -5.56 4.63 -0.75
N LEU A 150 -6.01 3.43 -0.41
CA LEU A 150 -5.20 2.23 -0.44
C LEU A 150 -5.35 1.56 -1.80
N GLU A 151 -4.31 1.55 -2.62
CA GLU A 151 -4.34 0.81 -3.89
C GLU A 151 -4.16 -0.70 -3.64
N PRO A 152 -4.50 -1.59 -4.59
CA PRO A 152 -4.19 -3.01 -4.46
C PRO A 152 -2.70 -3.27 -4.74
N ILE A 153 -2.00 -3.92 -3.79
CA ILE A 153 -0.57 -4.30 -3.94
C ILE A 153 -0.44 -5.31 -5.08
N THR A 154 0.74 -5.45 -5.67
CA THR A 154 1.21 -6.70 -6.31
C THR A 154 2.53 -7.12 -5.64
N TRP A 155 2.54 -8.28 -4.94
CA TRP A 155 3.72 -8.72 -4.16
C TRP A 155 4.81 -9.40 -5.00
N ASP A 156 4.56 -9.64 -6.29
CA ASP A 156 5.45 -10.42 -7.15
C ASP A 156 6.57 -9.56 -7.78
N LEU A 157 7.13 -8.65 -6.99
CA LEU A 157 8.01 -7.59 -7.48
C LEU A 157 9.35 -7.48 -6.75
N GLU A 158 9.67 -8.39 -5.83
CA GLU A 158 10.96 -8.38 -5.14
C GLU A 158 12.15 -8.55 -6.11
N GLN A 159 11.92 -9.08 -7.32
CA GLN A 159 12.93 -9.23 -8.38
C GLN A 159 12.97 -8.08 -9.40
N PHE A 160 12.10 -7.07 -9.24
CA PHE A 160 12.07 -5.94 -10.17
C PHE A 160 13.18 -4.93 -9.84
N ASP A 161 13.81 -4.32 -10.87
CA ASP A 161 14.87 -3.33 -10.67
C ASP A 161 14.30 -1.96 -10.29
N TRP A 162 13.90 -1.84 -9.02
CA TRP A 162 13.35 -0.62 -8.46
C TRP A 162 14.33 0.55 -8.42
N ALA A 163 15.63 0.25 -8.33
CA ALA A 163 16.67 1.27 -8.33
C ALA A 163 16.83 1.87 -9.74
N GLY A 164 16.81 1.03 -10.78
CA GLY A 164 16.75 1.46 -12.17
C GLY A 164 15.50 2.28 -12.46
N LEU A 165 14.32 1.79 -12.03
CA LEU A 165 13.06 2.49 -12.20
C LEU A 165 13.05 3.87 -11.53
N SER A 166 13.53 3.95 -10.29
CA SER A 166 13.65 5.22 -9.57
C SER A 166 14.59 6.18 -10.30
N ARG A 167 15.72 5.69 -10.84
CA ARG A 167 16.64 6.52 -11.64
C ARG A 167 15.97 7.05 -12.91
N ASP A 168 15.27 6.21 -13.65
CA ASP A 168 14.55 6.60 -14.86
C ASP A 168 13.48 7.66 -14.56
N TYR A 169 12.75 7.51 -13.44
CA TYR A 169 11.82 8.53 -12.96
C TYR A 169 12.52 9.87 -12.67
N HIS A 170 13.67 9.86 -12.00
CA HIS A 170 14.42 11.09 -11.71
C HIS A 170 14.96 11.77 -12.98
N CYS A 171 15.33 11.01 -14.00
CA CYS A 171 15.67 11.56 -15.31
C CYS A 171 14.46 12.29 -15.94
N ALA A 172 13.30 11.63 -15.99
CA ALA A 172 12.08 12.25 -16.51
C ALA A 172 11.66 13.49 -15.70
N LEU A 173 11.85 13.46 -14.37
CA LEU A 173 11.59 14.61 -13.51
C LEU A 173 12.57 15.78 -13.79
N SER A 174 13.82 15.48 -14.11
CA SER A 174 14.80 16.48 -14.53
C SER A 174 14.39 17.13 -15.86
N ASP A 175 13.95 16.34 -16.83
CA ASP A 175 13.44 16.85 -18.12
C ASP A 175 12.20 17.73 -17.93
N PHE A 176 11.30 17.33 -17.02
CA PHE A 176 10.14 18.14 -16.63
C PHE A 176 10.57 19.52 -16.10
N TYR A 177 11.49 19.57 -15.14
CA TYR A 177 11.97 20.85 -14.59
C TYR A 177 12.79 21.69 -15.58
N ALA A 178 13.38 21.05 -16.59
CA ALA A 178 14.07 21.74 -17.69
C ALA A 178 13.10 22.31 -18.75
N GLY A 179 11.79 22.05 -18.64
CA GLY A 179 10.77 22.47 -19.60
C GLY A 179 10.63 21.56 -20.81
N SER A 180 11.34 20.42 -20.84
CA SER A 180 11.27 19.41 -21.90
C SER A 180 10.05 18.49 -21.70
N LEU A 181 8.84 19.07 -21.71
CA LEU A 181 7.60 18.40 -21.31
C LEU A 181 7.27 17.15 -22.14
N ASP A 182 7.48 17.19 -23.47
CA ASP A 182 7.24 16.02 -24.34
C ASP A 182 8.20 14.87 -24.02
N VAL A 183 9.50 15.17 -23.81
CA VAL A 183 10.52 14.17 -23.48
C VAL A 183 10.23 13.52 -22.14
N ALA A 184 9.86 14.33 -21.14
CA ALA A 184 9.45 13.85 -19.83
C ALA A 184 8.22 12.93 -19.93
N ARG A 185 7.17 13.36 -20.67
CA ARG A 185 5.94 12.57 -20.88
C ARG A 185 6.24 11.22 -21.52
N ASP A 186 6.99 11.21 -22.62
CA ASP A 186 7.23 10.00 -23.39
C ASP A 186 8.07 9.00 -22.58
N SER A 187 9.03 9.50 -21.78
CA SER A 187 9.82 8.68 -20.85
C SER A 187 8.96 8.04 -19.76
N LEU A 188 8.01 8.81 -19.19
CA LEU A 188 7.07 8.32 -18.17
C LEU A 188 6.10 7.27 -18.72
N ILE A 189 5.59 7.46 -19.94
CA ILE A 189 4.74 6.46 -20.62
C ILE A 189 5.54 5.18 -20.90
N ALA A 190 6.77 5.32 -21.40
CA ALA A 190 7.66 4.18 -21.64
C ALA A 190 7.99 3.42 -20.34
N MET A 191 8.11 4.11 -19.22
CA MET A 191 8.28 3.49 -17.92
C MET A 191 7.02 2.72 -17.50
N GLN A 192 5.85 3.35 -17.61
CA GLN A 192 4.57 2.76 -17.21
C GLN A 192 4.19 1.51 -18.01
N THR A 193 4.66 1.40 -19.26
CA THR A 193 4.46 0.23 -20.12
C THR A 193 5.43 -0.92 -19.83
N LYS A 194 6.62 -0.62 -19.30
CA LYS A 194 7.62 -1.62 -18.90
C LYS A 194 7.37 -2.22 -17.52
N THR A 195 6.59 -1.54 -16.69
CA THR A 195 6.29 -2.00 -15.34
C THR A 195 5.09 -2.94 -15.30
N PRO A 196 5.14 -4.02 -14.50
CA PRO A 196 4.03 -4.98 -14.37
C PRO A 196 2.83 -4.40 -13.61
N MET A 197 2.93 -3.15 -13.13
CA MET A 197 1.91 -2.48 -12.35
C MET A 197 1.88 -0.98 -12.65
N ARG A 198 0.78 -0.36 -12.23
CA ARG A 198 0.59 1.09 -12.24
C ARG A 198 1.51 1.77 -11.22
N LEU A 199 2.17 2.86 -11.59
CA LEU A 199 3.08 3.58 -10.69
C LEU A 199 2.47 4.92 -10.28
N PRO A 200 2.02 5.10 -9.02
CA PRO A 200 1.37 6.34 -8.59
C PRO A 200 2.21 7.60 -8.82
N ILE A 201 3.53 7.52 -8.63
CA ILE A 201 4.44 8.65 -8.87
C ILE A 201 4.47 9.08 -10.34
N VAL A 202 4.30 8.13 -11.26
CA VAL A 202 4.32 8.38 -12.71
C VAL A 202 3.02 9.05 -13.13
N ASP A 203 1.89 8.56 -12.64
CA ASP A 203 0.59 9.18 -12.87
C ASP A 203 0.56 10.63 -12.38
N ASP A 204 1.08 10.87 -11.17
CA ASP A 204 1.11 12.21 -10.57
C ASP A 204 1.92 13.19 -11.43
N LEU A 205 3.07 12.75 -11.96
CA LEU A 205 3.92 13.59 -12.80
C LEU A 205 3.32 13.78 -14.21
N LEU A 206 2.73 12.74 -14.80
CA LEU A 206 2.01 12.86 -16.07
C LEU A 206 0.83 13.83 -15.99
N ALA A 207 0.09 13.81 -14.88
CA ALA A 207 -1.01 14.74 -14.65
C ALA A 207 -0.54 16.19 -14.52
N ARG A 208 0.65 16.41 -13.95
CA ARG A 208 1.27 17.75 -13.89
C ARG A 208 1.72 18.20 -15.28
N ILE A 209 2.42 17.34 -16.02
CA ILE A 209 2.84 17.65 -17.40
C ILE A 209 1.63 18.02 -18.28
N ALA A 210 0.55 17.25 -18.21
CA ALA A 210 -0.66 17.53 -18.99
C ALA A 210 -1.27 18.91 -18.67
N ARG A 211 -1.21 19.33 -17.39
CA ARG A 211 -1.67 20.65 -16.97
C ARG A 211 -0.77 21.75 -17.51
N ASP A 212 0.54 21.62 -17.34
CA ASP A 212 1.51 22.62 -17.79
C ASP A 212 1.49 22.79 -19.31
N MET A 213 1.30 21.68 -20.06
CA MET A 213 1.11 21.73 -21.51
C MET A 213 -0.19 22.46 -21.90
N HIS A 214 -1.29 22.17 -21.21
CA HIS A 214 -2.57 22.84 -21.47
C HIS A 214 -2.50 24.34 -21.20
N GLU A 215 -1.90 24.74 -20.08
CA GLU A 215 -1.68 26.17 -19.75
C GLU A 215 -0.82 26.86 -20.82
N ALA A 216 0.23 26.20 -21.33
CA ALA A 216 1.06 26.73 -22.41
C ALA A 216 0.28 26.91 -23.73
N GLU A 217 -0.59 25.96 -24.09
CA GLU A 217 -1.47 26.05 -25.26
C GLU A 217 -2.46 27.21 -25.13
N GLU A 218 -3.10 27.39 -23.97
CA GLU A 218 -4.01 28.50 -23.72
C GLU A 218 -3.32 29.85 -23.84
N VAL A 219 -2.10 29.99 -23.28
CA VAL A 219 -1.29 31.20 -23.39
C VAL A 219 -0.92 31.48 -24.85
N PHE A 220 -0.52 30.46 -25.62
CA PHE A 220 -0.21 30.60 -27.04
C PHE A 220 -1.42 31.07 -27.86
N HIS A 221 -2.59 30.47 -27.61
CA HIS A 221 -3.84 30.88 -28.25
C HIS A 221 -4.23 32.32 -27.90
N TYR A 222 -4.10 32.70 -26.63
CA TYR A 222 -4.37 34.07 -26.20
C TYR A 222 -3.44 35.08 -26.87
N LEU A 223 -2.14 34.79 -26.97
CA LEU A 223 -1.16 35.67 -27.61
C LEU A 223 -1.47 35.83 -29.11
N ASN A 224 -1.77 34.73 -29.82
CA ASN A 224 -2.11 34.80 -31.25
C ASN A 224 -3.44 35.50 -31.54
N ALA A 225 -4.39 35.52 -30.60
CA ALA A 225 -5.67 36.22 -30.77
C ALA A 225 -5.59 37.72 -30.47
N ASN A 226 -4.54 38.17 -29.77
CA ASN A 226 -4.38 39.55 -29.29
C ASN A 226 -3.12 40.27 -29.83
N LEU A 227 -2.40 39.63 -30.76
CA LEU A 227 -1.31 40.20 -31.56
C LEU A 227 -1.80 40.44 -32.99
#